data_AF-A0A4Z1GPV5-F1
#
_entry.id   AF-A0A4Z1GPV5-F1
#
_cell.length_a   1.000
_cell.length_b   1.000
_cell.length_c   1.000
_cell.angle_alpha   90.00
_cell.angle_beta   90.00
_cell.angle_gamma   90.00
#
_symmetry.space_group_name_H-M   'P 1'
#
loop_
_entity.id
_entity.type
_entity.pdbx_description
1 polymer ?
#
loop_
_entity_poly.entity_id
_entity_poly.type
_entity_poly.pdbx_seq_one_letter_code
_entity_poly.pdbx_strand_id
1 'polypeptide(L)'
;MVYISPLSTPTATSTATSETPLRPPTNNTTPWSEISMENWRNGVDFRSPPPAYDEEELSGTPHRFYKANLEHLYKAIWLTVLIMVCFWFWLSQQQQRMHFYQYDTKISTAEPPVEGLRFVDASHPYIRYVGRWSSTLDGTRKDGSFPGIYLDIAFNGSSTVLMSLHNKDQQPHVKRTNARNKTAAFGFPPLLDNTSAEPISLLAQVDDEEYVILPNATSLVAIRTKDLDPQSPHIIRIIAPMIGRDIIETFQFLGIWIDENGQLIPVQNPMSTTNIPFSERDLENGELGLSINAVDNGLKAPQRKMLEILTDLPGSMTGLDRRKHRVAYNVANGILGGVMGWEYLTGEMFGSDHVTVGMDGMCLLQDCIGGRGSPAGLADVFFQSGPLGSGQYAQPWLFQSYTPDVMILNIGNVDWESFRIYNEAYNMTTWELSMLFEETYVSFIRAIRTLAYPKYSGTMAEVSQYDYPQHRAVDIPIFVMRPFRGQLEQATHSVVDRLQFEGDKSIFWLDTSGWLNTDINFEGRSEDQDFFLDEESPRKEWRLTEKGNQRVAILLHMHVCRYLAQEVDKCAFLAPEAYQGGNLDPVAIHFDEYMRDEKERRLKKLFWVSPEDEGKLQVK
;
A
#
# COMPACT_ATOMS: atom_id res chain seq x y z
N MET A 1 25.24 -13.71 -35.27
CA MET A 1 25.37 -13.71 -36.74
C MET A 1 24.94 -12.34 -37.23
N VAL A 2 25.84 -11.65 -37.91
CA VAL A 2 25.62 -10.30 -38.48
C VAL A 2 24.61 -10.42 -39.62
N TYR A 3 23.52 -9.66 -39.58
CA TYR A 3 22.63 -9.49 -40.72
C TYR A 3 22.56 -8.01 -41.10
N ILE A 4 23.02 -7.76 -42.33
CA ILE A 4 22.99 -6.49 -43.05
C ILE A 4 21.68 -6.47 -43.85
N SER A 5 20.89 -5.41 -43.70
CA SER A 5 19.72 -5.13 -44.56
C SER A 5 20.13 -4.27 -45.75
N PRO A 6 19.71 -4.61 -46.99
CA PRO A 6 19.79 -3.72 -48.14
C PRO A 6 18.39 -3.29 -48.60
N LEU A 7 18.13 -1.99 -48.67
CA LEU A 7 17.20 -1.45 -49.67
C LEU A 7 17.50 0.04 -49.91
N SER A 8 18.01 0.27 -51.11
CA SER A 8 18.37 1.54 -51.72
C SER A 8 17.24 2.08 -52.60
N THR A 9 17.12 3.40 -52.75
CA THR A 9 17.00 4.13 -54.03
C THR A 9 16.99 5.67 -53.80
N PRO A 10 17.29 6.52 -54.82
CA PRO A 10 18.38 7.50 -54.74
C PRO A 10 17.92 8.97 -54.95
N THR A 11 18.85 9.83 -55.40
CA THR A 11 18.79 11.27 -55.77
C THR A 11 19.00 12.25 -54.60
N ALA A 12 19.90 13.25 -54.59
CA ALA A 12 20.81 13.80 -55.60
C ALA A 12 22.02 14.51 -54.91
N THR A 13 23.12 14.56 -55.66
CA THR A 13 24.37 15.33 -55.54
C THR A 13 24.36 16.67 -54.78
N SER A 14 25.34 16.87 -53.89
CA SER A 14 26.28 18.00 -54.01
C SER A 14 27.62 17.69 -53.30
N THR A 15 28.69 18.02 -54.01
CA THR A 15 30.11 17.94 -53.63
C THR A 15 30.50 19.10 -52.73
N ALA A 16 31.18 18.83 -51.60
CA ALA A 16 32.18 19.75 -51.05
C ALA A 16 33.12 19.03 -50.06
N THR A 17 34.39 19.34 -50.25
CA THR A 17 35.62 18.90 -49.58
C THR A 17 35.72 19.27 -48.10
N SER A 18 36.41 18.39 -47.35
CA SER A 18 37.51 18.69 -46.42
C SER A 18 37.43 19.97 -45.57
N GLU A 19 37.33 19.81 -44.25
CA GLU A 19 38.38 20.27 -43.32
C GLU A 19 37.98 20.02 -41.85
N THR A 20 38.83 19.28 -41.15
CA THR A 20 38.91 19.17 -39.70
C THR A 20 39.30 20.51 -39.09
N PRO A 21 38.84 20.85 -37.87
CA PRO A 21 39.84 21.20 -36.85
C PRO A 21 39.52 20.69 -35.44
N LEU A 22 40.50 19.94 -34.91
CA LEU A 22 41.22 20.22 -33.66
C LEU A 22 40.39 20.53 -32.39
N ARG A 23 40.26 19.51 -31.56
CA ARG A 23 40.05 19.59 -30.11
C ARG A 23 41.41 19.86 -29.42
N PRO A 24 41.52 20.79 -28.47
CA PRO A 24 42.67 20.85 -27.56
C PRO A 24 42.46 19.93 -26.33
N PRO A 25 43.57 19.49 -25.69
CA PRO A 25 43.55 18.46 -24.65
C PRO A 25 43.53 19.07 -23.24
N THR A 26 42.89 18.40 -22.29
CA THR A 26 43.33 18.44 -20.88
C THR A 26 43.04 17.11 -20.20
N ASN A 27 44.13 16.48 -19.79
CA ASN A 27 44.22 15.36 -18.86
C ASN A 27 43.47 15.66 -17.56
N ASN A 28 42.79 14.66 -17.01
CA ASN A 28 42.96 14.30 -15.61
C ASN A 28 42.82 12.78 -15.48
N THR A 29 43.98 12.19 -15.20
CA THR A 29 44.23 10.80 -14.83
C THR A 29 43.49 10.42 -13.55
N THR A 30 42.76 9.32 -13.58
CA THR A 30 42.47 8.50 -12.40
C THR A 30 43.04 7.09 -12.63
N PRO A 31 43.75 6.52 -11.63
CA PRO A 31 44.35 5.20 -11.72
C PRO A 31 43.31 4.12 -11.40
N TRP A 32 43.66 2.86 -11.65
CA TRP A 32 42.90 1.62 -11.39
C TRP A 32 42.10 1.06 -12.58
N SER A 33 42.83 0.71 -13.64
CA SER A 33 42.58 -0.53 -14.38
C SER A 33 43.62 -1.57 -13.94
N GLU A 34 43.22 -2.84 -13.89
CA GLU A 34 43.99 -4.05 -13.58
C GLU A 34 43.97 -4.53 -12.11
N ILE A 35 42.94 -5.30 -11.75
CA ILE A 35 43.15 -6.48 -10.91
C ILE A 35 42.41 -7.66 -11.55
N SER A 36 43.23 -8.64 -11.94
CA SER A 36 42.90 -9.93 -12.51
C SER A 36 42.17 -10.84 -11.50
N MET A 37 41.14 -11.54 -11.96
CA MET A 37 40.52 -12.67 -11.26
C MET A 37 41.46 -13.87 -11.23
N GLU A 38 42.26 -14.01 -10.18
CA GLU A 38 42.85 -15.31 -9.81
C GLU A 38 43.41 -15.25 -8.39
N ASN A 39 42.75 -15.93 -7.44
CA ASN A 39 43.28 -16.52 -6.20
C ASN A 39 42.27 -16.46 -5.04
N TRP A 40 41.19 -17.24 -5.06
CA TRP A 40 40.55 -17.72 -3.83
C TRP A 40 39.95 -19.12 -4.06
N ARG A 41 40.83 -20.12 -4.16
CA ARG A 41 40.51 -21.53 -3.91
C ARG A 41 41.65 -22.15 -3.10
N ASN A 42 41.25 -22.95 -2.11
CA ASN A 42 42.05 -23.81 -1.21
C ASN A 42 42.56 -23.10 0.05
N GLY A 43 42.21 -23.49 1.26
CA GLY A 43 41.41 -24.62 1.72
C GLY A 43 41.41 -24.67 3.25
N VAL A 44 40.50 -25.44 3.83
CA VAL A 44 40.61 -25.97 5.20
C VAL A 44 39.93 -27.34 5.22
N ASP A 45 40.72 -28.36 5.56
CA ASP A 45 40.33 -29.77 5.64
C ASP A 45 40.08 -30.15 7.11
N PHE A 46 39.06 -30.97 7.36
CA PHE A 46 38.66 -31.47 8.67
C PHE A 46 39.37 -32.80 8.98
N ARG A 47 39.96 -32.96 10.18
CA ARG A 47 40.09 -34.27 10.90
C ARG A 47 40.73 -34.18 12.30
N SER A 48 39.88 -34.38 13.33
CA SER A 48 40.09 -35.23 14.53
C SER A 48 41.12 -34.83 15.62
N PRO A 49 41.13 -35.48 16.82
CA PRO A 49 40.36 -35.16 18.05
C PRO A 49 41.28 -34.90 19.29
N PRO A 50 40.77 -34.64 20.51
CA PRO A 50 41.59 -34.13 21.62
C PRO A 50 42.15 -35.25 22.53
N PRO A 51 43.28 -35.03 23.24
CA PRO A 51 43.68 -35.87 24.35
C PRO A 51 43.26 -35.29 25.71
N ALA A 52 42.94 -36.22 26.61
CA ALA A 52 42.70 -36.05 28.04
C ALA A 52 43.98 -36.30 28.86
N TYR A 53 43.84 -36.20 30.21
CA TYR A 53 44.75 -36.56 31.30
C TYR A 53 45.80 -35.47 31.68
N ASP A 54 46.20 -35.23 32.94
CA ASP A 54 45.89 -35.87 34.23
C ASP A 54 46.28 -34.95 35.43
N GLU A 55 45.86 -35.37 36.62
CA GLU A 55 46.09 -34.86 37.99
C GLU A 55 47.56 -34.69 38.42
N GLU A 56 47.84 -33.78 39.37
CA GLU A 56 48.53 -34.11 40.65
C GLU A 56 48.60 -32.93 41.65
N GLU A 57 48.64 -33.31 42.93
CA GLU A 57 48.43 -32.56 44.19
C GLU A 57 49.67 -31.85 44.81
N LEU A 58 49.43 -31.21 45.97
CA LEU A 58 50.32 -30.67 47.04
C LEU A 58 50.92 -29.26 46.82
N SER A 59 51.01 -28.36 47.81
CA SER A 59 50.53 -28.28 49.19
C SER A 59 50.78 -26.84 49.71
N GLY A 60 50.01 -26.37 50.70
CA GLY A 60 50.42 -25.24 51.55
C GLY A 60 49.28 -24.32 52.01
N THR A 61 48.83 -24.50 53.24
CA THR A 61 47.94 -23.61 54.01
C THR A 61 48.78 -22.56 54.80
N PRO A 62 48.21 -21.68 55.66
CA PRO A 62 46.89 -21.04 55.72
C PRO A 62 46.98 -19.51 55.95
N HIS A 63 45.91 -18.74 55.66
CA HIS A 63 45.41 -17.73 56.62
C HIS A 63 44.10 -17.05 56.22
N ARG A 64 43.25 -16.85 57.25
CA ARG A 64 42.07 -15.97 57.35
C ARG A 64 40.74 -16.47 56.79
N PHE A 65 40.16 -17.38 57.57
CA PHE A 65 38.72 -17.41 57.86
C PHE A 65 38.23 -16.01 58.25
N TYR A 66 37.32 -15.44 57.44
CA TYR A 66 36.24 -14.48 57.79
C TYR A 66 35.59 -13.84 56.55
N LYS A 67 36.00 -14.19 55.32
CA LYS A 67 35.46 -13.57 54.09
C LYS A 67 34.35 -14.37 53.37
N ALA A 68 34.21 -15.67 53.63
CA ALA A 68 33.32 -16.54 52.85
C ALA A 68 31.81 -16.36 53.15
N ASN A 69 31.43 -15.89 54.34
CA ASN A 69 30.00 -15.69 54.67
C ASN A 69 29.39 -14.43 54.06
N LEU A 70 30.20 -13.42 53.71
CA LEU A 70 29.70 -12.16 53.17
C LEU A 70 29.45 -12.26 51.65
N GLU A 71 30.29 -13.00 50.93
CA GLU A 71 30.07 -13.28 49.50
C GLU A 71 28.87 -14.19 49.26
N HIS A 72 28.61 -15.16 50.15
CA HIS A 72 27.43 -16.02 50.02
C HIS A 72 26.12 -15.27 50.32
N LEU A 73 26.15 -14.32 51.26
CA LEU A 73 25.02 -13.44 51.55
C LEU A 73 24.78 -12.45 50.40
N TYR A 74 25.84 -11.88 49.83
CA TYR A 74 25.75 -10.95 48.71
C TYR A 74 25.22 -11.63 47.44
N LYS A 75 25.64 -12.87 47.17
CA LYS A 75 25.11 -13.69 46.08
C LYS A 75 23.63 -14.04 46.28
N ALA A 76 23.21 -14.37 47.51
CA ALA A 76 21.81 -14.65 47.80
C ALA A 76 20.92 -13.40 47.64
N ILE A 77 21.39 -12.23 48.08
CA ILE A 77 20.68 -10.95 47.91
C ILE A 77 20.59 -10.55 46.44
N TRP A 78 21.66 -10.72 45.66
CA TRP A 78 21.61 -10.45 44.23
C TRP A 78 20.68 -11.40 43.48
N LEU A 79 20.61 -12.67 43.88
CA LEU A 79 19.69 -13.63 43.27
C LEU A 79 18.23 -13.27 43.56
N THR A 80 17.90 -12.82 44.78
CA THR A 80 16.54 -12.40 45.13
C THR A 80 16.15 -11.10 44.44
N VAL A 81 17.05 -10.13 44.32
CA VAL A 81 16.82 -8.91 43.54
C VAL A 81 16.59 -9.24 42.06
N LEU A 82 17.39 -10.14 41.48
CA LEU A 82 17.21 -10.56 40.08
C LEU A 82 15.88 -11.28 39.86
N ILE A 83 15.47 -12.16 40.80
CA ILE A 83 14.15 -12.80 40.75
C ILE A 83 13.03 -11.78 40.90
N MET A 84 13.16 -10.79 41.79
CA MET A 84 12.17 -9.72 41.95
C MET A 84 12.07 -8.85 40.70
N VAL A 85 13.19 -8.51 40.05
CA VAL A 85 13.21 -7.76 38.79
C VAL A 85 12.60 -8.59 37.66
N CYS A 86 12.96 -9.87 37.52
CA CYS A 86 12.34 -10.76 36.54
C CYS A 86 10.85 -10.96 36.79
N PHE A 87 10.43 -11.08 38.05
CA PHE A 87 9.01 -11.21 38.43
C PHE A 87 8.25 -9.90 38.20
N TRP A 88 8.88 -8.75 38.45
CA TRP A 88 8.29 -7.43 38.19
C TRP A 88 8.23 -7.12 36.69
N PHE A 89 9.24 -7.54 35.92
CA PHE A 89 9.24 -7.46 34.45
C PHE A 89 8.24 -8.45 33.84
N TRP A 90 8.06 -9.62 34.46
CA TRP A 90 7.03 -10.57 34.08
C TRP A 90 5.63 -10.06 34.41
N LEU A 91 5.41 -9.46 35.59
CA LEU A 91 4.16 -8.80 35.94
C LEU A 91 3.89 -7.58 35.04
N SER A 92 4.90 -6.75 34.75
CA SER A 92 4.73 -5.59 33.88
C SER A 92 4.49 -6.00 32.43
N GLN A 93 5.14 -7.07 31.95
CA GLN A 93 4.79 -7.67 30.66
C GLN A 93 3.40 -8.31 30.67
N GLN A 94 2.94 -8.86 31.80
CA GLN A 94 1.59 -9.39 31.91
C GLN A 94 0.55 -8.25 31.91
N GLN A 95 0.90 -7.10 32.47
CA GLN A 95 0.07 -5.90 32.49
C GLN A 95 0.10 -5.15 31.13
N GLN A 96 1.19 -5.23 30.37
CA GLN A 96 1.25 -4.75 28.98
C GLN A 96 0.70 -5.75 27.95
N ARG A 97 0.42 -7.00 28.34
CA ARG A 97 -0.23 -8.00 27.47
C ARG A 97 -1.75 -7.89 27.39
N MET A 98 -2.36 -6.91 28.03
CA MET A 98 -3.82 -6.81 28.11
C MET A 98 -4.29 -5.37 27.99
N HIS A 99 -4.20 -4.80 26.77
CA HIS A 99 -5.16 -3.80 26.29
C HIS A 99 -5.31 -3.90 24.76
N PHE A 100 -5.35 -5.12 24.22
CA PHE A 100 -6.16 -5.31 23.03
C PHE A 100 -7.60 -5.13 23.47
N TYR A 101 -8.28 -4.08 23.01
CA TYR A 101 -9.74 -4.06 22.96
C TYR A 101 -10.19 -5.09 21.93
N GLN A 102 -9.95 -6.37 22.24
CA GLN A 102 -10.77 -7.43 21.72
C GLN A 102 -12.12 -7.21 22.40
N TYR A 103 -13.02 -6.48 21.75
CA TYR A 103 -14.43 -6.65 22.01
C TYR A 103 -14.65 -8.15 21.91
N ASP A 104 -14.89 -8.78 23.06
CA ASP A 104 -15.34 -10.15 23.15
C ASP A 104 -16.64 -10.16 22.36
N THR A 105 -16.57 -10.48 21.07
CA THR A 105 -17.71 -10.79 20.22
C THR A 105 -18.26 -12.13 20.71
N LYS A 106 -18.65 -12.19 21.99
CA LYS A 106 -19.88 -12.90 22.32
C LYS A 106 -20.89 -12.29 21.38
N ILE A 107 -21.32 -13.13 20.43
CA ILE A 107 -22.45 -12.94 19.55
C ILE A 107 -23.61 -12.47 20.44
N SER A 108 -23.69 -11.17 20.66
CA SER A 108 -24.84 -10.54 21.26
C SER A 108 -25.80 -10.42 20.11
N THR A 109 -26.69 -11.40 19.99
CA THR A 109 -27.84 -11.42 19.08
C THR A 109 -28.83 -10.27 19.34
N ALA A 110 -28.48 -9.30 20.18
CA ALA A 110 -29.24 -8.08 20.37
C ALA A 110 -28.70 -7.01 19.42
N GLU A 111 -29.50 -6.64 18.43
CA GLU A 111 -29.25 -5.44 17.61
C GLU A 111 -29.01 -4.23 18.53
N PRO A 112 -27.99 -3.39 18.25
CA PRO A 112 -27.74 -2.21 19.05
C PRO A 112 -28.99 -1.29 19.04
N PRO A 113 -29.36 -0.70 20.18
CA PRO A 113 -30.54 0.15 20.25
C PRO A 113 -30.36 1.39 19.37
N VAL A 114 -31.32 1.61 18.47
CA VAL A 114 -31.34 2.75 17.52
C VAL A 114 -32.14 3.94 18.08
N GLU A 115 -32.77 3.78 19.24
CA GLU A 115 -33.56 4.84 19.88
C GLU A 115 -32.66 6.01 20.29
N GLY A 116 -33.01 7.23 19.85
CA GLY A 116 -32.22 8.45 20.04
C GLY A 116 -31.11 8.66 19.00
N LEU A 117 -31.06 7.84 17.94
CA LEU A 117 -30.15 8.00 16.81
C LEU A 117 -30.90 8.47 15.55
N ARG A 118 -30.22 9.27 14.73
CA ARG A 118 -30.67 9.68 13.39
C ARG A 118 -29.84 8.98 12.32
N PHE A 119 -30.51 8.58 11.24
CA PHE A 119 -29.86 7.98 10.08
C PHE A 119 -29.34 9.04 9.12
N VAL A 120 -28.15 8.82 8.59
CA VAL A 120 -27.54 9.59 7.50
C VAL A 120 -27.20 8.65 6.36
N ASP A 121 -27.84 8.90 5.21
CA ASP A 121 -27.75 8.08 4.00
C ASP A 121 -26.37 8.15 3.33
N ALA A 122 -25.96 7.07 2.64
CA ALA A 122 -24.71 6.97 1.89
C ALA A 122 -24.53 8.03 0.79
N SER A 123 -25.60 8.65 0.31
CA SER A 123 -25.54 9.75 -0.65
C SER A 123 -25.16 11.11 -0.03
N HIS A 124 -25.00 11.19 1.29
CA HIS A 124 -24.72 12.45 1.97
C HIS A 124 -23.38 13.08 1.51
N PRO A 125 -23.35 14.37 1.12
CA PRO A 125 -22.19 15.00 0.48
C PRO A 125 -20.95 15.14 1.36
N TYR A 126 -21.09 14.95 2.68
CA TYR A 126 -19.97 14.99 3.63
C TYR A 126 -19.35 13.62 3.91
N ILE A 127 -19.88 12.54 3.33
CA ILE A 127 -19.21 11.25 3.34
C ILE A 127 -18.23 11.23 2.17
N ARG A 128 -16.93 11.12 2.47
CA ARG A 128 -15.88 11.08 1.45
C ARG A 128 -15.57 9.63 1.13
N TYR A 129 -15.76 9.24 -0.12
CA TYR A 129 -15.42 7.91 -0.61
C TYR A 129 -14.07 7.93 -1.33
N VAL A 130 -13.17 7.03 -0.98
CA VAL A 130 -11.89 6.82 -1.69
C VAL A 130 -11.81 5.39 -2.18
N GLY A 131 -11.41 5.22 -3.44
CA GLY A 131 -11.55 3.95 -4.14
C GLY A 131 -12.58 3.99 -5.26
N ARG A 132 -12.80 2.82 -5.85
CA ARG A 132 -13.81 2.64 -6.89
C ARG A 132 -15.14 2.20 -6.27
N TRP A 133 -16.04 3.17 -6.16
CA TRP A 133 -17.36 3.02 -5.58
C TRP A 133 -18.44 3.15 -6.65
N SER A 134 -19.36 2.21 -6.69
CA SER A 134 -20.54 2.24 -7.55
C SER A 134 -21.77 2.59 -6.73
N SER A 135 -22.68 3.39 -7.27
CA SER A 135 -23.91 3.77 -6.58
C SER A 135 -25.09 3.02 -7.18
N THR A 136 -26.06 2.62 -6.35
CA THR A 136 -27.36 2.19 -6.86
C THR A 136 -28.08 3.37 -7.53
N LEU A 137 -29.05 3.08 -8.42
CA LEU A 137 -29.76 4.13 -9.17
C LEU A 137 -30.52 5.12 -8.28
N ASP A 138 -31.02 4.63 -7.14
CA ASP A 138 -31.72 5.42 -6.13
C ASP A 138 -30.75 6.19 -5.21
N GLY A 139 -29.43 5.94 -5.32
CA GLY A 139 -28.39 6.63 -4.56
C GLY A 139 -28.28 6.18 -3.10
N THR A 140 -29.17 5.31 -2.62
CA THR A 140 -29.28 4.87 -1.22
C THR A 140 -28.15 3.96 -0.78
N ARG A 141 -27.39 3.39 -1.72
CA ARG A 141 -26.33 2.42 -1.45
C ARG A 141 -25.09 2.67 -2.29
N LYS A 142 -23.93 2.50 -1.65
CA LYS A 142 -22.60 2.55 -2.27
C LYS A 142 -21.95 1.18 -2.15
N ASP A 143 -21.55 0.62 -3.28
CA ASP A 143 -20.91 -0.68 -3.37
C ASP A 143 -19.46 -0.54 -3.83
N GLY A 144 -18.53 -1.20 -3.14
CA GLY A 144 -17.14 -1.28 -3.56
C GLY A 144 -16.55 -2.65 -3.30
N SER A 145 -15.67 -3.09 -4.20
CA SER A 145 -15.17 -4.48 -4.22
C SER A 145 -13.66 -4.59 -4.42
N PHE A 146 -12.97 -3.48 -4.64
CA PHE A 146 -11.50 -3.50 -4.68
C PHE A 146 -10.91 -3.51 -3.26
N PRO A 147 -9.76 -4.15 -3.04
CA PRO A 147 -9.07 -4.12 -1.75
C PRO A 147 -8.63 -2.71 -1.37
N GLY A 148 -8.77 -2.38 -0.09
CA GLY A 148 -8.27 -1.12 0.48
C GLY A 148 -9.14 0.10 0.19
N ILE A 149 -10.33 -0.06 -0.40
CA ILE A 149 -11.30 1.04 -0.46
C ILE A 149 -11.67 1.50 0.95
N TYR A 150 -11.91 2.80 1.09
CA TYR A 150 -12.31 3.35 2.38
C TYR A 150 -13.26 4.53 2.21
N LEU A 151 -13.88 4.91 3.32
CA LEU A 151 -14.64 6.14 3.45
C LEU A 151 -14.23 6.89 4.70
N ASP A 152 -14.16 8.22 4.59
CA ASP A 152 -13.90 9.13 5.70
C ASP A 152 -15.20 9.88 6.04
N ILE A 153 -15.51 9.97 7.33
CA ILE A 153 -16.68 10.67 7.87
C ILE A 153 -16.19 11.56 9.01
N ALA A 154 -16.62 12.82 9.02
CA ALA A 154 -16.38 13.70 10.16
C ALA A 154 -17.72 14.13 10.77
N PHE A 155 -17.81 14.18 12.09
CA PHE A 155 -19.01 14.61 12.79
C PHE A 155 -18.70 15.31 14.12
N ASN A 156 -19.68 16.00 14.67
CA ASN A 156 -19.66 16.56 16.02
C ASN A 156 -20.99 16.29 16.72
N GLY A 157 -21.08 16.46 18.04
CA GLY A 157 -22.35 16.31 18.76
C GLY A 157 -22.84 14.87 18.93
N SER A 158 -22.00 13.87 18.63
CA SER A 158 -22.34 12.45 18.74
C SER A 158 -21.35 11.70 19.62
N SER A 159 -21.89 10.94 20.57
CA SER A 159 -21.18 9.98 21.43
C SER A 159 -21.22 8.55 20.87
N THR A 160 -22.13 8.29 19.93
CA THR A 160 -22.40 6.96 19.34
C THR A 160 -22.33 7.02 17.83
N VAL A 161 -21.72 6.01 17.21
CA VAL A 161 -21.72 5.82 15.76
C VAL A 161 -21.95 4.35 15.42
N LEU A 162 -23.03 4.09 14.69
CA LEU A 162 -23.31 2.79 14.09
C LEU A 162 -23.23 2.91 12.57
N MET A 163 -22.88 1.83 11.90
CA MET A 163 -22.82 1.73 10.44
C MET A 163 -23.88 0.74 9.96
N SER A 164 -24.62 1.13 8.93
CA SER A 164 -25.62 0.28 8.29
C SER A 164 -25.10 -0.28 6.97
N LEU A 165 -25.25 -1.59 6.80
CA LEU A 165 -24.74 -2.40 5.70
C LEU A 165 -25.87 -3.18 5.05
N HIS A 166 -25.78 -3.40 3.74
CA HIS A 166 -26.67 -4.31 3.01
C HIS A 166 -26.16 -5.76 2.97
N ASN A 167 -24.98 -6.03 3.54
CA ASN A 167 -24.39 -7.36 3.62
C ASN A 167 -25.28 -8.31 4.45
N LYS A 168 -25.49 -9.53 3.95
CA LYS A 168 -26.38 -10.55 4.53
C LYS A 168 -25.95 -10.95 5.93
N ASP A 169 -26.91 -11.09 6.83
CA ASP A 169 -26.69 -11.82 8.09
C ASP A 169 -26.30 -13.28 7.82
N GLN A 170 -25.40 -13.83 8.63
CA GLN A 170 -24.96 -15.21 8.48
C GLN A 170 -26.16 -16.17 8.61
N GLN A 171 -26.55 -16.82 7.51
CA GLN A 171 -27.44 -17.97 7.60
C GLN A 171 -26.63 -19.20 8.06
N PRO A 172 -27.13 -20.00 9.02
CA PRO A 172 -26.51 -21.28 9.35
C PRO A 172 -26.48 -22.15 8.09
N HIS A 173 -25.27 -22.53 7.66
CA HIS A 173 -24.97 -23.26 6.43
C HIS A 173 -26.04 -24.28 6.02
N VAL A 174 -26.82 -23.96 4.99
CA VAL A 174 -27.41 -24.97 4.10
C VAL A 174 -26.56 -24.96 2.84
N LYS A 175 -25.71 -25.98 2.67
CA LYS A 175 -25.01 -26.24 1.41
C LYS A 175 -26.04 -26.37 0.29
N ARG A 176 -26.14 -25.35 -0.58
CA ARG A 176 -26.82 -25.47 -1.87
C ARG A 176 -25.83 -25.15 -2.97
N THR A 177 -25.22 -26.22 -3.49
CA THR A 177 -24.72 -26.25 -4.86
C THR A 177 -25.86 -25.91 -5.81
N ASN A 178 -25.70 -24.86 -6.62
CA ASN A 178 -26.27 -24.74 -7.95
C ASN A 178 -25.65 -23.52 -8.65
N ALA A 179 -24.60 -23.78 -9.43
CA ALA A 179 -24.15 -22.87 -10.47
C ALA A 179 -25.27 -22.79 -11.53
N ARG A 180 -25.92 -21.64 -11.65
CA ARG A 180 -26.87 -21.38 -12.74
C ARG A 180 -26.22 -20.38 -13.68
N ASN A 181 -25.82 -20.88 -14.85
CA ASN A 181 -25.37 -20.09 -15.98
C ASN A 181 -26.42 -19.02 -16.31
N LYS A 182 -26.12 -17.73 -16.06
CA LYS A 182 -26.86 -16.61 -16.62
C LYS A 182 -26.19 -16.22 -17.93
N THR A 183 -26.87 -16.51 -19.03
CA THR A 183 -26.57 -16.00 -20.37
C THR A 183 -26.62 -14.47 -20.37
N ALA A 184 -25.57 -13.84 -20.89
CA ALA A 184 -25.48 -12.39 -21.06
C ALA A 184 -26.52 -11.91 -22.07
N ALA A 185 -27.43 -11.05 -21.63
CA ALA A 185 -28.32 -10.31 -22.51
C ALA A 185 -27.63 -8.99 -22.90
N PHE A 186 -27.29 -8.85 -24.18
CA PHE A 186 -26.79 -7.61 -24.77
C PHE A 186 -27.90 -6.55 -24.80
N GLY A 187 -27.61 -5.32 -24.33
CA GLY A 187 -28.41 -4.14 -24.67
C GLY A 187 -28.40 -2.96 -23.70
N PHE A 188 -28.10 -3.15 -22.41
CA PHE A 188 -28.07 -2.07 -21.41
C PHE A 188 -26.96 -2.31 -20.37
N PRO A 189 -26.34 -1.26 -19.78
CA PRO A 189 -25.36 -1.45 -18.72
C PRO A 189 -25.99 -2.28 -17.58
N PRO A 190 -25.35 -3.37 -17.14
CA PRO A 190 -25.91 -4.24 -16.11
C PRO A 190 -26.12 -3.48 -14.81
N LEU A 191 -27.35 -3.53 -14.32
CA LEU A 191 -27.74 -2.90 -13.08
C LEU A 191 -27.03 -3.60 -11.90
N LEU A 192 -26.65 -2.85 -10.87
CA LEU A 192 -26.25 -3.42 -9.59
C LEU A 192 -27.39 -4.33 -9.09
N ASP A 193 -27.07 -5.60 -8.89
CA ASP A 193 -28.04 -6.57 -8.38
C ASP A 193 -28.47 -6.15 -6.97
N ASN A 194 -29.76 -6.28 -6.67
CA ASN A 194 -30.29 -5.91 -5.35
C ASN A 194 -29.97 -6.97 -4.27
N THR A 195 -29.21 -8.00 -4.66
CA THR A 195 -28.76 -9.07 -3.77
C THR A 195 -27.72 -8.55 -2.78
N SER A 196 -28.00 -8.80 -1.51
CA SER A 196 -27.05 -8.63 -0.41
C SER A 196 -25.80 -9.50 -0.61
N ALA A 197 -24.62 -8.90 -0.46
CA ALA A 197 -23.33 -9.57 -0.45
C ALA A 197 -23.14 -10.38 0.83
N GLU A 198 -22.15 -11.28 0.86
CA GLU A 198 -21.80 -12.03 2.07
C GLU A 198 -21.21 -11.10 3.16
N PRO A 199 -21.14 -11.53 4.44
CA PRO A 199 -20.50 -10.76 5.50
C PRO A 199 -19.09 -10.29 5.12
N ILE A 200 -18.72 -9.08 5.53
CA ILE A 200 -17.45 -8.45 5.14
C ILE A 200 -16.57 -8.18 6.37
N SER A 201 -15.24 -8.24 6.22
CA SER A 201 -14.33 -7.77 7.27
C SER A 201 -13.95 -6.31 7.05
N LEU A 202 -14.05 -5.49 8.10
CA LEU A 202 -13.76 -4.06 8.06
C LEU A 202 -12.76 -3.66 9.17
N LEU A 203 -12.08 -2.55 8.94
CA LEU A 203 -11.30 -1.83 9.94
C LEU A 203 -11.93 -0.44 10.10
N ALA A 204 -12.07 0.02 11.34
CA ALA A 204 -12.48 1.39 11.62
C ALA A 204 -11.38 2.08 12.44
N GLN A 205 -10.90 3.21 11.96
CA GLN A 205 -10.04 4.12 12.71
C GLN A 205 -10.88 5.31 13.16
N VAL A 206 -10.83 5.60 14.45
CA VAL A 206 -11.53 6.74 15.05
C VAL A 206 -10.48 7.72 15.53
N ASP A 207 -10.50 8.92 14.98
CA ASP A 207 -9.46 9.94 15.13
C ASP A 207 -8.08 9.35 14.82
N ASP A 208 -7.10 9.53 15.73
CA ASP A 208 -5.76 8.96 15.62
C ASP A 208 -5.57 7.71 16.50
N GLU A 209 -6.66 7.03 16.86
CA GLU A 209 -6.63 5.81 17.68
C GLU A 209 -6.24 4.55 16.88
N GLU A 210 -6.00 3.45 17.60
CA GLU A 210 -5.77 2.14 16.99
C GLU A 210 -7.02 1.62 16.26
N TYR A 211 -6.80 0.78 15.24
CA TYR A 211 -7.88 0.19 14.46
C TYR A 211 -8.81 -0.69 15.30
N VAL A 212 -10.11 -0.40 15.21
CA VAL A 212 -11.17 -1.29 15.63
C VAL A 212 -11.38 -2.33 14.53
N ILE A 213 -11.21 -3.60 14.90
CA ILE A 213 -11.35 -4.73 13.98
C ILE A 213 -12.80 -5.22 14.01
N LEU A 214 -13.45 -5.20 12.84
CA LEU A 214 -14.86 -5.57 12.68
C LEU A 214 -14.97 -6.81 11.76
N PRO A 215 -14.75 -8.03 12.30
CA PRO A 215 -14.88 -9.25 11.51
C PRO A 215 -16.36 -9.57 11.23
N ASN A 216 -16.67 -10.09 10.04
CA ASN A 216 -18.02 -10.51 9.65
C ASN A 216 -19.10 -9.44 9.87
N ALA A 217 -18.79 -8.19 9.52
CA ALA A 217 -19.71 -7.07 9.53
C ALA A 217 -20.92 -7.32 8.59
N THR A 218 -22.11 -7.12 9.14
CA THR A 218 -23.42 -7.36 8.50
C THR A 218 -24.42 -6.32 9.01
N SER A 219 -25.52 -6.09 8.27
CA SER A 219 -26.70 -5.30 8.66
C SER A 219 -26.47 -4.00 9.46
N LEU A 220 -26.21 -4.08 10.77
CA LEU A 220 -25.94 -2.96 11.65
C LEU A 220 -24.72 -3.24 12.53
N VAL A 221 -23.70 -2.38 12.44
CA VAL A 221 -22.40 -2.56 13.08
C VAL A 221 -22.10 -1.39 14.01
N ALA A 222 -21.84 -1.67 15.29
CA ALA A 222 -21.39 -0.65 16.23
C ALA A 222 -19.91 -0.34 16.02
N ILE A 223 -19.58 0.92 15.73
CA ILE A 223 -18.18 1.39 15.67
C ILE A 223 -17.77 1.88 17.06
N ARG A 224 -18.59 2.76 17.63
CA ARG A 224 -18.40 3.43 18.92
C ARG A 224 -19.77 3.60 19.58
N THR A 225 -19.87 3.40 20.90
CA THR A 225 -21.15 3.46 21.62
C THR A 225 -20.98 4.18 22.95
N LYS A 226 -21.46 5.42 23.02
CA LYS A 226 -21.45 6.29 24.21
C LYS A 226 -20.06 6.49 24.82
N ASP A 227 -19.04 6.46 23.98
CA ASP A 227 -17.63 6.55 24.34
C ASP A 227 -16.89 7.71 23.67
N LEU A 228 -17.54 8.40 22.72
CA LEU A 228 -17.01 9.61 22.10
C LEU A 228 -17.45 10.88 22.84
N ASP A 229 -16.59 11.91 22.83
CA ASP A 229 -16.90 13.21 23.43
C ASP A 229 -17.79 14.03 22.48
N PRO A 230 -19.08 14.21 22.79
CA PRO A 230 -20.00 14.92 21.90
C PRO A 230 -19.63 16.40 21.72
N GLN A 231 -18.79 16.99 22.59
CA GLN A 231 -18.36 18.38 22.45
C GLN A 231 -17.22 18.55 21.44
N SER A 232 -16.54 17.46 21.07
CA SER A 232 -15.41 17.50 20.15
C SER A 232 -15.80 17.00 18.75
N PRO A 233 -15.16 17.53 17.68
CA PRO A 233 -15.29 16.94 16.36
C PRO A 233 -14.47 15.65 16.28
N HIS A 234 -15.05 14.61 15.69
CA HIS A 234 -14.42 13.31 15.48
C HIS A 234 -14.35 12.99 13.97
N ILE A 235 -13.33 12.25 13.58
CA ILE A 235 -13.14 11.72 12.22
C ILE A 235 -13.10 10.20 12.29
N ILE A 236 -13.88 9.52 11.47
CA ILE A 236 -13.85 8.06 11.35
C ILE A 236 -13.47 7.69 9.92
N ARG A 237 -12.48 6.82 9.80
CA ARG A 237 -12.12 6.14 8.55
C ARG A 237 -12.55 4.69 8.63
N ILE A 238 -13.33 4.22 7.66
CA ILE A 238 -13.76 2.82 7.55
C ILE A 238 -13.13 2.22 6.30
N ILE A 239 -12.34 1.15 6.48
CA ILE A 239 -11.55 0.52 5.43
C ILE A 239 -12.06 -0.90 5.20
N ALA A 240 -12.20 -1.29 3.94
CA ALA A 240 -12.47 -2.66 3.54
C ALA A 240 -11.20 -3.32 2.96
N PRO A 241 -10.45 -4.08 3.78
CA PRO A 241 -9.20 -4.71 3.36
C PRO A 241 -9.36 -5.79 2.27
N MET A 242 -10.55 -6.40 2.15
CA MET A 242 -10.84 -7.52 1.24
C MET A 242 -9.84 -8.68 1.36
N ILE A 243 -9.92 -9.43 2.47
CA ILE A 243 -9.00 -10.52 2.82
C ILE A 243 -9.35 -11.88 2.17
N GLY A 244 -10.46 -11.95 1.45
CA GLY A 244 -10.94 -13.15 0.77
C GLY A 244 -10.01 -13.59 -0.37
N ARG A 245 -9.26 -14.68 -0.16
CA ARG A 245 -8.34 -15.26 -1.16
C ARG A 245 -9.02 -15.54 -2.51
N ASP A 246 -10.05 -16.38 -2.49
CA ASP A 246 -10.73 -16.85 -3.72
C ASP A 246 -12.16 -16.31 -3.88
N ILE A 247 -12.64 -15.60 -2.86
CA ILE A 247 -13.99 -15.07 -2.82
C ILE A 247 -13.91 -13.56 -3.00
N ILE A 248 -14.75 -13.05 -3.88
CA ILE A 248 -14.85 -11.61 -4.11
C ILE A 248 -15.74 -11.04 -3.01
N GLU A 249 -15.14 -10.23 -2.17
CA GLU A 249 -15.86 -9.49 -1.14
C GLU A 249 -16.42 -8.19 -1.74
N THR A 250 -17.53 -7.70 -1.18
CA THR A 250 -18.15 -6.46 -1.62
C THR A 250 -18.71 -5.74 -0.41
N PHE A 251 -18.24 -4.52 -0.20
CA PHE A 251 -18.72 -3.63 0.83
C PHE A 251 -19.97 -2.91 0.30
N GLN A 252 -21.14 -3.21 0.86
CA GLN A 252 -22.39 -2.56 0.49
C GLN A 252 -22.85 -1.63 1.61
N PHE A 253 -22.46 -0.36 1.52
CA PHE A 253 -22.69 0.66 2.54
C PHE A 253 -24.02 1.39 2.29
N LEU A 254 -24.88 1.45 3.32
CA LEU A 254 -26.17 2.15 3.28
C LEU A 254 -26.12 3.53 3.95
N GLY A 255 -25.30 3.68 4.99
CA GLY A 255 -25.23 4.92 5.75
C GLY A 255 -24.75 4.69 7.17
N ILE A 256 -24.90 5.73 8.00
CA ILE A 256 -24.55 5.70 9.42
C ILE A 256 -25.72 6.12 10.31
N TRP A 257 -25.67 5.71 11.56
CA TRP A 257 -26.51 6.23 12.63
C TRP A 257 -25.64 6.97 13.63
N ILE A 258 -26.03 8.19 13.96
CA ILE A 258 -25.37 9.06 14.94
C ILE A 258 -26.44 9.62 15.89
N ASP A 259 -26.05 10.14 17.05
CA ASP A 259 -27.00 10.71 18.01
C ASP A 259 -27.88 11.79 17.33
N GLU A 260 -29.12 11.98 17.80
CA GLU A 260 -30.05 12.97 17.24
C GLU A 260 -29.47 14.40 17.13
N ASN A 261 -28.59 14.75 18.07
CA ASN A 261 -27.90 16.05 18.11
C ASN A 261 -26.64 16.08 17.23
N GLY A 262 -26.17 14.93 16.75
CA GLY A 262 -24.88 14.79 16.10
C GLY A 262 -24.89 15.27 14.65
N GLN A 263 -24.08 16.26 14.33
CA GLN A 263 -23.78 16.85 13.01
C GLN A 263 -22.84 16.05 12.09
N LEU A 264 -23.16 15.66 10.83
CA LEU A 264 -22.05 15.45 9.87
C LEU A 264 -21.42 16.80 9.49
N ILE A 265 -20.09 16.87 9.48
CA ILE A 265 -19.31 18.03 9.06
C ILE A 265 -18.40 17.65 7.88
N PRO A 266 -17.98 18.61 7.04
CA PRO A 266 -17.03 18.33 5.97
C PRO A 266 -15.73 17.75 6.54
N VAL A 267 -15.26 16.63 5.96
CA VAL A 267 -13.97 16.03 6.32
C VAL A 267 -12.86 17.03 5.96
N GLN A 268 -12.24 17.62 6.98
CA GLN A 268 -11.08 18.49 6.82
C GLN A 268 -9.82 17.64 6.62
N ASN A 269 -8.83 18.17 5.90
CA ASN A 269 -7.55 17.50 5.76
C ASN A 269 -6.77 17.62 7.08
N PRO A 270 -6.47 16.51 7.77
CA PRO A 270 -5.84 16.55 9.10
C PRO A 270 -4.42 17.16 9.07
N MET A 271 -3.78 17.21 7.90
CA MET A 271 -2.48 17.87 7.72
C MET A 271 -2.56 19.38 7.41
N SER A 272 -3.75 19.97 7.31
CA SER A 272 -3.91 21.42 7.16
C SER A 272 -3.80 22.16 8.49
N THR A 273 -2.78 21.86 9.31
CA THR A 273 -2.44 22.67 10.48
C THR A 273 -1.61 23.88 10.07
N THR A 274 -2.17 24.72 9.19
CA THR A 274 -1.74 26.12 9.16
C THR A 274 -2.47 26.79 10.32
N ASN A 275 -1.74 27.03 11.42
CA ASN A 275 -2.19 27.91 12.49
C ASN A 275 -2.50 29.28 11.90
N ILE A 276 -3.75 29.54 11.53
CA ILE A 276 -4.23 30.89 11.31
C ILE A 276 -4.58 31.43 12.70
N PRO A 277 -3.82 32.39 13.25
CA PRO A 277 -4.22 33.03 14.49
C PRO A 277 -5.54 33.76 14.22
N PHE A 278 -6.62 33.29 14.84
CA PHE A 278 -7.86 34.04 14.98
C PHE A 278 -7.53 35.34 15.72
N SER A 279 -7.45 36.45 14.98
CA SER A 279 -7.39 37.77 15.60
C SER A 279 -8.82 38.19 15.91
N GLU A 280 -9.19 38.13 17.19
CA GLU A 280 -10.33 38.85 17.77
C GLU A 280 -10.07 40.36 17.71
N ARG A 281 -10.12 40.94 16.52
CA ARG A 281 -10.37 42.37 16.32
C ARG A 281 -11.07 42.50 14.99
N ASP A 282 -12.39 42.52 15.04
CA ASP A 282 -13.26 43.33 14.17
C ASP A 282 -14.70 42.94 14.48
N LEU A 283 -15.12 43.31 15.69
CA LEU A 283 -16.52 43.27 16.11
C LEU A 283 -16.85 44.64 16.67
N GLU A 284 -16.80 45.65 15.79
CA GLU A 284 -17.41 46.96 16.04
C GLU A 284 -17.48 47.73 14.71
N ASN A 285 -18.58 47.54 13.98
CA ASN A 285 -19.38 48.60 13.35
C ASN A 285 -20.45 47.96 12.47
N GLY A 286 -21.71 48.11 12.88
CA GLY A 286 -22.87 47.72 12.09
C GLY A 286 -23.11 48.71 10.97
N GLU A 287 -23.26 48.22 9.75
CA GLU A 287 -24.22 48.73 8.77
C GLU A 287 -24.40 47.69 7.64
N LEU A 288 -25.67 47.38 7.33
CA LEU A 288 -26.07 46.53 6.21
C LEU A 288 -25.68 47.20 4.89
N GLY A 289 -24.74 46.58 4.17
CA GLY A 289 -24.39 46.95 2.79
C GLY A 289 -23.82 45.76 2.04
N LEU A 290 -24.68 45.05 1.30
CA LEU A 290 -24.29 44.07 0.29
C LEU A 290 -23.39 44.74 -0.76
N SER A 291 -22.09 44.47 -0.72
CA SER A 291 -21.16 44.78 -1.82
C SER A 291 -20.58 43.48 -2.36
N ILE A 292 -21.21 43.01 -3.44
CA ILE A 292 -20.67 42.05 -4.39
C ILE A 292 -19.46 42.72 -5.03
N ASN A 293 -18.24 42.35 -4.62
CA ASN A 293 -16.97 42.44 -5.37
C ASN A 293 -15.78 42.29 -4.41
N ALA A 294 -15.53 41.06 -3.96
CA ALA A 294 -14.25 40.63 -3.38
C ALA A 294 -14.12 39.11 -3.66
N VAL A 295 -13.88 38.79 -4.94
CA VAL A 295 -13.57 37.42 -5.39
C VAL A 295 -12.05 37.31 -5.50
N ASP A 296 -11.55 36.15 -5.08
CA ASP A 296 -10.19 35.64 -5.25
C ASP A 296 -9.07 36.25 -4.38
N ASN A 297 -9.01 35.77 -3.14
CA ASN A 297 -7.76 35.25 -2.55
C ASN A 297 -8.06 34.31 -1.36
N GLY A 298 -9.04 33.42 -1.55
CA GLY A 298 -9.21 32.30 -0.63
C GLY A 298 -8.08 31.30 -0.88
N LEU A 299 -7.13 31.22 0.05
CA LEU A 299 -6.19 30.09 0.15
C LEU A 299 -7.01 28.80 0.14
N LYS A 300 -7.14 28.16 -1.04
CA LYS A 300 -7.74 26.84 -1.15
C LYS A 300 -6.94 25.91 -0.25
N ALA A 301 -7.59 25.31 0.73
CA ALA A 301 -6.99 24.25 1.54
C ALA A 301 -6.32 23.24 0.58
N PRO A 302 -5.08 22.81 0.86
CA PRO A 302 -4.36 21.92 -0.05
C PRO A 302 -5.17 20.64 -0.24
N GLN A 303 -5.53 20.35 -1.49
CA GLN A 303 -6.24 19.13 -1.87
C GLN A 303 -5.33 17.92 -1.60
N ARG A 304 -5.87 16.83 -1.03
CA ARG A 304 -5.10 15.59 -0.85
C ARG A 304 -4.63 15.10 -2.21
N LYS A 305 -3.38 14.67 -2.25
CA LYS A 305 -2.78 14.02 -3.40
C LYS A 305 -3.40 12.64 -3.60
N MET A 306 -3.43 12.17 -4.83
CA MET A 306 -4.06 10.93 -5.23
C MET A 306 -3.06 9.97 -5.87
N LEU A 307 -2.94 8.76 -5.32
CA LEU A 307 -2.08 7.68 -5.79
C LEU A 307 -2.94 6.54 -6.36
N GLU A 308 -2.67 6.09 -7.59
CA GLU A 308 -3.31 4.88 -8.14
C GLU A 308 -2.27 3.80 -8.41
N ILE A 309 -2.47 2.62 -7.85
CA ILE A 309 -1.57 1.48 -7.98
C ILE A 309 -2.29 0.35 -8.69
N LEU A 310 -1.64 -0.21 -9.72
CA LEU A 310 -2.08 -1.41 -10.41
C LEU A 310 -1.07 -2.53 -10.21
N THR A 311 -1.54 -3.66 -9.67
CA THR A 311 -0.64 -4.77 -9.33
C THR A 311 -1.28 -6.14 -9.50
N ASP A 312 -0.50 -7.11 -9.95
CA ASP A 312 -0.87 -8.54 -9.97
C ASP A 312 -0.37 -9.30 -8.72
N LEU A 313 0.37 -8.61 -7.84
CA LEU A 313 0.90 -9.13 -6.57
C LEU A 313 0.51 -8.20 -5.41
N PRO A 314 -0.77 -8.15 -5.02
CA PRO A 314 -1.23 -7.28 -3.95
C PRO A 314 -0.66 -7.65 -2.58
N GLY A 315 -0.23 -6.66 -1.81
CA GLY A 315 0.29 -6.79 -0.46
C GLY A 315 -0.79 -7.04 0.61
N SER A 316 -2.08 -6.92 0.28
CA SER A 316 -3.20 -7.16 1.19
C SER A 316 -3.27 -8.59 1.76
N MET A 317 -2.44 -9.51 1.24
CA MET A 317 -2.33 -10.90 1.70
C MET A 317 -1.20 -11.14 2.72
N THR A 318 -0.52 -10.08 3.18
CA THR A 318 0.64 -10.14 4.09
C THR A 318 0.38 -10.77 5.46
N GLY A 319 -0.84 -10.67 5.98
CA GLY A 319 -1.23 -11.21 7.30
C GLY A 319 -1.30 -12.75 7.35
N LEU A 320 -0.95 -13.43 6.26
CA LEU A 320 -1.08 -14.88 6.09
C LEU A 320 0.26 -15.63 6.17
N ASP A 321 1.29 -15.11 6.87
CA ASP A 321 2.52 -15.88 7.18
C ASP A 321 2.16 -17.13 8.03
N ARG A 322 1.76 -18.18 7.30
CA ARG A 322 1.20 -19.44 7.81
C ARG A 322 2.25 -20.34 8.44
N ARG A 323 3.53 -19.99 8.36
CA ARG A 323 4.58 -20.78 9.02
C ARG A 323 4.56 -20.60 10.52
N LYS A 324 4.03 -19.49 11.06
CA LYS A 324 4.17 -19.23 12.48
C LYS A 324 3.09 -19.81 13.38
N HIS A 325 1.81 -19.89 13.01
CA HIS A 325 0.78 -20.36 13.96
C HIS A 325 -0.16 -21.42 13.35
N ARG A 326 0.18 -22.70 13.55
CA ARG A 326 -0.78 -23.84 13.49
C ARG A 326 -1.83 -23.80 14.62
N VAL A 327 -1.87 -22.72 15.40
CA VAL A 327 -2.77 -22.51 16.53
C VAL A 327 -3.69 -21.35 16.15
N ALA A 328 -4.96 -21.66 15.86
CA ALA A 328 -6.09 -20.76 15.63
C ALA A 328 -5.82 -19.51 14.77
N TYR A 329 -6.47 -19.42 13.61
CA TYR A 329 -6.61 -18.19 12.83
C TYR A 329 -6.91 -16.98 13.75
N ASN A 330 -5.92 -16.12 14.00
CA ASN A 330 -6.21 -14.78 14.50
C ASN A 330 -6.78 -14.00 13.32
N VAL A 331 -8.10 -14.10 13.11
CA VAL A 331 -8.84 -13.37 12.08
C VAL A 331 -8.42 -11.90 12.06
N ALA A 332 -8.19 -11.31 13.24
CA ALA A 332 -7.62 -9.99 13.44
C ALA A 332 -6.33 -9.71 12.66
N ASN A 333 -5.34 -10.62 12.71
CA ASN A 333 -4.07 -10.45 12.01
C ASN A 333 -4.25 -10.51 10.49
N GLY A 334 -5.19 -11.35 10.02
CA GLY A 334 -5.54 -11.41 8.60
C GLY A 334 -6.16 -10.10 8.11
N ILE A 335 -7.10 -9.54 8.87
CA ILE A 335 -7.78 -8.27 8.57
C ILE A 335 -6.76 -7.12 8.56
N LEU A 336 -5.90 -7.02 9.58
CA LEU A 336 -4.84 -6.01 9.63
C LEU A 336 -3.85 -6.17 8.47
N GLY A 337 -3.54 -7.40 8.04
CA GLY A 337 -2.71 -7.66 6.87
C GLY A 337 -3.19 -6.96 5.60
N GLY A 338 -4.50 -6.73 5.46
CA GLY A 338 -5.07 -6.04 4.30
C GLY A 338 -4.63 -4.58 4.15
N VAL A 339 -4.24 -3.92 5.24
CA VAL A 339 -3.71 -2.54 5.26
C VAL A 339 -2.19 -2.46 5.44
N MET A 340 -1.53 -3.62 5.52
CA MET A 340 -0.06 -3.73 5.61
C MET A 340 0.59 -4.00 4.25
N GLY A 341 -0.21 -4.01 3.18
CA GLY A 341 0.30 -4.10 1.81
C GLY A 341 1.09 -2.85 1.43
N TRP A 342 2.15 -3.04 0.63
CA TRP A 342 2.99 -1.94 0.19
C TRP A 342 2.21 -0.86 -0.55
N GLU A 343 1.10 -1.23 -1.20
CA GLU A 343 0.24 -0.28 -1.92
C GLU A 343 -0.45 0.69 -0.95
N TYR A 344 -1.04 0.14 0.10
CA TYR A 344 -1.74 0.90 1.14
C TYR A 344 -0.76 1.75 1.94
N LEU A 345 0.35 1.14 2.40
CA LEU A 345 1.39 1.82 3.19
C LEU A 345 1.99 3.02 2.45
N THR A 346 2.17 2.93 1.13
CA THR A 346 2.73 4.03 0.34
C THR A 346 1.84 5.27 0.38
N GLY A 347 0.52 5.11 0.22
CA GLY A 347 -0.43 6.23 0.30
C GLY A 347 -0.48 6.85 1.68
N GLU A 348 -0.53 6.01 2.72
CA GLU A 348 -0.60 6.45 4.12
C GLU A 348 0.62 7.25 4.56
N MET A 349 1.84 6.88 4.12
CA MET A 349 3.05 7.64 4.46
C MET A 349 3.02 9.09 3.96
N PHE A 350 2.28 9.38 2.89
CA PHE A 350 2.08 10.75 2.38
C PHE A 350 0.82 11.42 2.89
N GLY A 351 -0.04 10.72 3.64
CA GLY A 351 -1.42 11.18 3.89
C GLY A 351 -2.20 11.44 2.61
N SER A 352 -1.86 10.69 1.55
CA SER A 352 -2.48 10.80 0.23
C SER A 352 -3.64 9.83 0.13
N ASP A 353 -4.66 10.23 -0.62
CA ASP A 353 -5.67 9.28 -1.04
C ASP A 353 -5.03 8.27 -1.99
N HIS A 354 -5.42 7.01 -1.87
CA HIS A 354 -4.81 5.95 -2.64
C HIS A 354 -5.83 4.89 -3.05
N VAL A 355 -5.62 4.34 -4.26
CA VAL A 355 -6.50 3.32 -4.84
C VAL A 355 -5.65 2.20 -5.39
N THR A 356 -5.95 0.99 -4.95
CA THR A 356 -5.32 -0.23 -5.45
C THR A 356 -6.29 -0.96 -6.35
N VAL A 357 -5.93 -1.05 -7.63
CA VAL A 357 -6.57 -1.93 -8.59
C VAL A 357 -5.69 -3.15 -8.68
N GLY A 358 -6.00 -4.19 -7.93
CA GLY A 358 -5.17 -5.38 -7.90
C GLY A 358 -6.02 -6.64 -7.78
N MET A 359 -5.65 -7.65 -8.56
CA MET A 359 -6.25 -8.97 -8.48
C MET A 359 -5.15 -10.00 -8.40
N ASP A 360 -5.02 -10.61 -7.23
CA ASP A 360 -4.08 -11.68 -6.99
C ASP A 360 -4.28 -12.83 -7.98
N GLY A 361 -3.19 -13.25 -8.60
CA GLY A 361 -3.17 -14.37 -9.53
C GLY A 361 -3.82 -14.10 -10.89
N MET A 362 -4.11 -12.85 -11.25
CA MET A 362 -4.59 -12.44 -12.58
C MET A 362 -3.44 -11.88 -13.44
N CYS A 363 -3.40 -12.29 -14.71
CA CYS A 363 -2.36 -11.85 -15.66
C CYS A 363 -2.76 -10.52 -16.32
N LEU A 364 -1.80 -9.80 -16.86
CA LEU A 364 -2.09 -8.69 -17.78
C LEU A 364 -2.84 -9.18 -19.02
N LEU A 365 -2.37 -10.32 -19.56
CA LEU A 365 -2.90 -10.95 -20.76
C LEU A 365 -4.30 -11.53 -20.55
N GLN A 366 -5.13 -11.37 -21.58
CA GLN A 366 -6.34 -12.16 -21.74
C GLN A 366 -6.00 -13.64 -21.96
N ASP A 367 -6.95 -14.52 -21.66
CA ASP A 367 -6.82 -15.97 -21.86
C ASP A 367 -5.59 -16.62 -21.18
N CYS A 368 -5.11 -16.00 -20.11
CA CYS A 368 -3.95 -16.51 -19.38
C CYS A 368 -4.23 -17.89 -18.77
N ILE A 369 -3.53 -18.92 -19.25
CA ILE A 369 -3.67 -20.30 -18.83
C ILE A 369 -3.25 -20.43 -17.37
N GLY A 370 -4.13 -21.03 -16.58
CA GLY A 370 -3.95 -21.16 -15.15
C GLY A 370 -4.09 -19.86 -14.38
N GLY A 371 -4.22 -18.70 -15.04
CA GLY A 371 -4.49 -17.37 -14.49
C GLY A 371 -5.91 -17.24 -13.93
N ARG A 372 -6.10 -16.35 -12.94
CA ARG A 372 -7.43 -16.02 -12.41
C ARG A 372 -8.12 -15.14 -13.42
N GLY A 373 -9.34 -15.52 -13.79
CA GLY A 373 -10.23 -14.66 -14.55
C GLY A 373 -10.20 -14.79 -16.07
N SER A 374 -9.48 -15.77 -16.62
CA SER A 374 -9.61 -16.15 -18.04
C SER A 374 -11.10 -16.29 -18.44
N PRO A 375 -11.55 -15.62 -19.52
CA PRO A 375 -10.75 -14.99 -20.56
C PRO A 375 -10.25 -13.55 -20.27
N ALA A 376 -10.74 -12.88 -19.23
CA ALA A 376 -10.38 -11.49 -18.93
C ALA A 376 -8.98 -11.36 -18.28
N GLY A 377 -8.27 -10.29 -18.65
CA GLY A 377 -7.00 -9.89 -18.04
C GLY A 377 -7.13 -8.69 -17.11
N LEU A 378 -6.04 -8.35 -16.42
CA LEU A 378 -5.96 -7.20 -15.52
C LEU A 378 -6.20 -5.87 -16.27
N ALA A 379 -5.81 -5.82 -17.56
CA ALA A 379 -6.12 -4.70 -18.45
C ALA A 379 -7.63 -4.46 -18.57
N ASP A 380 -8.45 -5.52 -18.63
CA ASP A 380 -9.91 -5.40 -18.70
C ASP A 380 -10.48 -4.89 -17.37
N VAL A 381 -10.01 -5.44 -16.25
CA VAL A 381 -10.43 -5.06 -14.90
C VAL A 381 -10.14 -3.59 -14.62
N PHE A 382 -9.04 -3.04 -15.13
CA PHE A 382 -8.69 -1.63 -14.93
C PHE A 382 -9.75 -0.66 -15.46
N PHE A 383 -10.53 -1.02 -16.48
CA PHE A 383 -11.60 -0.15 -17.00
C PHE A 383 -12.96 -0.40 -16.36
N GLN A 384 -13.05 -1.28 -15.35
CA GLN A 384 -14.29 -1.61 -14.65
C GLN A 384 -14.32 -1.06 -13.22
N SER A 385 -15.54 -0.97 -12.68
CA SER A 385 -15.80 -0.44 -11.33
C SER A 385 -15.54 -1.47 -10.23
N GLY A 386 -15.35 -2.75 -10.56
CA GLY A 386 -14.98 -3.80 -9.63
C GLY A 386 -14.16 -4.92 -10.27
N PRO A 387 -13.59 -5.83 -9.45
CA PRO A 387 -12.83 -6.98 -9.92
C PRO A 387 -13.73 -8.02 -10.59
N LEU A 388 -13.17 -8.81 -11.51
CA LEU A 388 -13.90 -9.85 -12.21
C LEU A 388 -14.60 -10.81 -11.24
N GLY A 389 -15.91 -10.98 -11.43
CA GLY A 389 -16.80 -11.81 -10.61
C GLY A 389 -17.57 -11.04 -9.55
N SER A 390 -17.27 -9.75 -9.35
CA SER A 390 -18.15 -8.81 -8.64
C SER A 390 -19.31 -8.37 -9.55
N GLY A 391 -20.40 -7.85 -8.95
CA GLY A 391 -21.48 -7.23 -9.73
C GLY A 391 -21.03 -5.93 -10.44
N GLN A 392 -20.02 -5.28 -9.88
CA GLN A 392 -19.45 -4.01 -10.31
C GLN A 392 -18.53 -4.17 -11.53
N TYR A 393 -18.00 -5.38 -11.78
CA TYR A 393 -17.19 -5.66 -12.99
C TYR A 393 -17.95 -5.40 -14.29
N ALA A 394 -19.28 -5.52 -14.25
CA ALA A 394 -20.12 -5.29 -15.41
C ALA A 394 -20.31 -3.80 -15.73
N GLN A 395 -19.83 -2.90 -14.86
CA GLN A 395 -20.00 -1.46 -14.97
C GLN A 395 -18.67 -0.78 -15.26
N PRO A 396 -18.56 0.00 -16.35
CA PRO A 396 -17.33 0.72 -16.67
C PRO A 396 -17.02 1.74 -15.57
N TRP A 397 -15.74 1.90 -15.26
CA TRP A 397 -15.30 2.91 -14.30
C TRP A 397 -15.39 4.31 -14.90
N LEU A 398 -15.93 5.24 -14.11
CA LEU A 398 -16.02 6.65 -14.48
C LEU A 398 -14.75 7.37 -14.03
N PHE A 399 -13.77 7.49 -14.92
CA PHE A 399 -12.48 8.14 -14.65
C PHE A 399 -12.57 9.64 -14.34
N GLN A 400 -13.75 10.26 -14.45
CA GLN A 400 -13.97 11.62 -13.93
C GLN A 400 -14.15 11.66 -12.41
N SER A 401 -14.32 10.51 -11.75
CA SER A 401 -14.53 10.43 -10.30
C SER A 401 -13.28 10.85 -9.51
N TYR A 402 -12.09 10.60 -10.06
CA TYR A 402 -10.81 11.09 -9.54
C TYR A 402 -9.77 11.12 -10.66
N THR A 403 -8.72 11.93 -10.49
CA THR A 403 -7.53 11.90 -11.35
C THR A 403 -6.30 11.72 -10.45
N PRO A 404 -5.50 10.66 -10.64
CA PRO A 404 -4.31 10.46 -9.83
C PRO A 404 -3.24 11.51 -10.15
N ASP A 405 -2.50 11.93 -9.12
CA ASP A 405 -1.27 12.71 -9.24
C ASP A 405 -0.10 11.83 -9.68
N VAL A 406 -0.14 10.53 -9.39
CA VAL A 406 0.84 9.53 -9.82
C VAL A 406 0.21 8.14 -9.93
N MET A 407 0.64 7.39 -10.95
CA MET A 407 0.28 6.00 -11.14
C MET A 407 1.51 5.09 -11.02
N ILE A 408 1.32 3.91 -10.44
CA ILE A 408 2.38 2.92 -10.25
C ILE A 408 1.88 1.56 -10.75
N LEU A 409 2.62 0.93 -11.65
CA LEU A 409 2.26 -0.34 -12.27
C LEU A 409 3.32 -1.40 -11.91
N ASN A 410 2.93 -2.42 -11.15
CA ASN A 410 3.76 -3.60 -10.85
C ASN A 410 3.07 -4.86 -11.38
N ILE A 411 3.35 -5.21 -12.64
CA ILE A 411 2.60 -6.24 -13.38
C ILE A 411 3.59 -7.18 -14.06
N GLY A 412 3.28 -8.47 -14.09
CA GLY A 412 4.03 -9.49 -14.84
C GLY A 412 4.51 -10.66 -13.98
N ASN A 413 4.28 -10.63 -12.67
CA ASN A 413 4.60 -11.75 -11.79
C ASN A 413 3.74 -12.97 -12.13
N VAL A 414 2.45 -12.76 -12.36
CA VAL A 414 1.52 -13.84 -12.68
C VAL A 414 1.67 -14.32 -14.12
N ASP A 415 1.85 -13.38 -15.08
CA ASP A 415 2.11 -13.70 -16.48
C ASP A 415 3.34 -14.62 -16.62
N TRP A 416 4.44 -14.26 -15.96
CA TRP A 416 5.66 -15.09 -15.95
C TRP A 416 5.41 -16.49 -15.39
N GLU A 417 4.69 -16.58 -14.27
CA GLU A 417 4.44 -17.87 -13.64
C GLU A 417 3.57 -18.76 -14.53
N SER A 418 2.59 -18.16 -15.23
CA SER A 418 1.80 -18.86 -16.24
C SER A 418 2.67 -19.34 -17.40
N PHE A 419 3.53 -18.48 -17.97
CA PHE A 419 4.42 -18.87 -19.07
C PHE A 419 5.36 -20.00 -18.67
N ARG A 420 5.88 -19.96 -17.44
CA ARG A 420 6.82 -20.96 -16.91
C ARG A 420 6.14 -22.31 -16.69
N ILE A 421 4.93 -22.34 -16.12
CA ILE A 421 4.21 -23.59 -15.81
C ILE A 421 3.55 -24.17 -17.06
N TYR A 422 2.95 -23.33 -17.90
CA TYR A 422 2.05 -23.76 -18.98
C TYR A 422 2.61 -23.49 -20.38
N ASN A 423 3.94 -23.35 -20.53
CA ASN A 423 4.61 -23.09 -21.81
C ASN A 423 4.12 -23.99 -22.95
N GLU A 424 3.99 -25.30 -22.70
CA GLU A 424 3.53 -26.27 -23.70
C GLU A 424 2.07 -26.07 -24.12
N ALA A 425 1.22 -25.56 -23.22
CA ALA A 425 -0.20 -25.36 -23.48
C ALA A 425 -0.47 -24.11 -24.32
N TYR A 426 0.42 -23.12 -24.28
CA TYR A 426 0.32 -21.91 -25.11
C TYR A 426 0.66 -22.16 -26.58
N ASN A 427 1.34 -23.28 -26.90
CA ASN A 427 1.85 -23.54 -28.25
C ASN A 427 2.70 -22.37 -28.81
N MET A 428 3.42 -21.70 -27.92
CA MET A 428 4.32 -20.57 -28.19
C MET A 428 5.60 -20.77 -27.37
N THR A 429 6.69 -20.17 -27.82
CA THR A 429 7.92 -20.09 -27.04
C THR A 429 7.81 -19.03 -25.93
N THR A 430 8.60 -19.17 -24.87
CA THR A 430 8.69 -18.16 -23.80
C THR A 430 9.10 -16.77 -24.33
N TRP A 431 9.86 -16.74 -25.42
CA TRP A 431 10.22 -15.49 -26.10
C TRP A 431 9.00 -14.85 -26.76
N GLU A 432 8.22 -15.60 -27.53
CA GLU A 432 6.98 -15.11 -28.16
C GLU A 432 5.96 -14.64 -27.11
N LEU A 433 5.84 -15.36 -25.99
CA LEU A 433 5.00 -14.95 -24.86
C LEU A 433 5.50 -13.65 -24.22
N SER A 434 6.81 -13.47 -24.07
CA SER A 434 7.41 -12.22 -23.58
C SER A 434 7.12 -11.04 -24.53
N MET A 435 7.20 -11.26 -25.84
CA MET A 435 6.84 -10.25 -26.85
C MET A 435 5.35 -9.90 -26.81
N LEU A 436 4.48 -10.90 -26.67
CA LEU A 436 3.03 -10.70 -26.55
C LEU A 436 2.67 -9.90 -25.29
N PHE A 437 3.35 -10.20 -24.17
CA PHE A 437 3.23 -9.41 -22.93
C PHE A 437 3.64 -7.95 -23.16
N GLU A 438 4.80 -7.69 -23.78
CA GLU A 438 5.26 -6.34 -24.10
C GLU A 438 4.23 -5.58 -24.95
N GLU A 439 3.74 -6.18 -26.04
CA GLU A 439 2.75 -5.56 -26.93
C GLU A 439 1.43 -5.24 -26.22
N THR A 440 0.98 -6.16 -25.36
CA THR A 440 -0.23 -5.98 -24.56
C THR A 440 -0.06 -4.85 -23.55
N TYR A 441 1.11 -4.77 -22.90
CA TYR A 441 1.40 -3.73 -21.92
C TYR A 441 1.52 -2.34 -22.56
N VAL A 442 2.20 -2.23 -23.70
CA VAL A 442 2.24 -0.99 -24.49
C VAL A 442 0.82 -0.54 -24.86
N SER A 443 0.00 -1.47 -25.37
CA SER A 443 -1.39 -1.18 -25.76
C SER A 443 -2.25 -0.76 -24.56
N PHE A 444 -2.04 -1.40 -23.42
CA PHE A 444 -2.73 -1.07 -22.18
C PHE A 444 -2.37 0.33 -21.67
N ILE A 445 -1.09 0.71 -21.61
CA ILE A 445 -0.71 2.06 -21.19
C ILE A 445 -1.23 3.11 -22.18
N ARG A 446 -1.23 2.82 -23.49
CA ARG A 446 -1.89 3.70 -24.47
C ARG A 446 -3.38 3.84 -24.19
N ALA A 447 -4.07 2.77 -23.83
CA ALA A 447 -5.47 2.83 -23.44
C ALA A 447 -5.68 3.67 -22.17
N ILE A 448 -4.80 3.58 -21.17
CA ILE A 448 -4.83 4.49 -19.99
C ILE A 448 -4.71 5.94 -20.46
N ARG A 449 -3.71 6.26 -21.29
CA ARG A 449 -3.46 7.62 -21.78
C ARG A 449 -4.59 8.20 -22.63
N THR A 450 -5.36 7.36 -23.31
CA THR A 450 -6.36 7.81 -24.30
C THR A 450 -7.79 7.72 -23.78
N LEU A 451 -8.11 6.71 -22.99
CA LEU A 451 -9.47 6.43 -22.53
C LEU A 451 -9.69 6.84 -21.07
N ALA A 452 -8.72 6.55 -20.19
CA ALA A 452 -8.85 6.85 -18.76
C ALA A 452 -8.49 8.30 -18.44
N TYR A 453 -7.29 8.71 -18.85
CA TYR A 453 -6.71 10.01 -18.50
C TYR A 453 -6.19 10.77 -19.74
N PRO A 454 -7.10 11.19 -20.64
CA PRO A 454 -6.72 11.91 -21.85
C PRO A 454 -6.11 13.28 -21.55
N LYS A 455 -5.00 13.59 -22.22
CA LYS A 455 -4.32 14.89 -22.14
C LYS A 455 -5.23 16.07 -22.54
N TYR A 456 -6.15 15.84 -23.48
CA TYR A 456 -7.12 16.83 -23.95
C TYR A 456 -8.52 16.24 -23.82
N SER A 457 -9.37 16.84 -22.98
CA SER A 457 -10.79 16.45 -22.91
C SER A 457 -11.47 16.82 -24.24
N GLY A 458 -12.17 15.86 -24.85
CA GLY A 458 -12.78 15.99 -26.19
C GLY A 458 -13.79 17.14 -26.35
N THR A 459 -14.21 17.80 -25.27
CA THR A 459 -15.01 19.04 -25.29
C THR A 459 -14.26 20.26 -25.83
N MET A 460 -12.94 20.20 -26.01
CA MET A 460 -12.14 21.31 -26.55
C MET A 460 -11.92 21.26 -28.07
N ALA A 461 -12.36 20.22 -28.77
CA ALA A 461 -12.23 20.16 -30.23
C ALA A 461 -13.21 21.10 -30.97
N GLU A 462 -14.29 21.55 -30.32
CA GLU A 462 -15.30 22.45 -30.93
C GLU A 462 -15.34 23.87 -30.33
N VAL A 463 -14.61 24.18 -29.26
CA VAL A 463 -14.73 25.48 -28.53
C VAL A 463 -13.38 26.20 -28.40
N SER A 464 -12.48 26.05 -29.37
CA SER A 464 -11.22 26.81 -29.45
C SER A 464 -11.41 28.23 -29.99
N GLN A 465 -12.31 29.01 -29.38
CA GLN A 465 -12.46 30.45 -29.71
C GLN A 465 -12.56 31.39 -28.50
N TYR A 466 -12.57 30.89 -27.26
CA TYR A 466 -12.53 31.75 -26.09
C TYR A 466 -11.50 31.27 -25.06
N ASP A 467 -10.54 32.15 -24.82
CA ASP A 467 -9.41 32.05 -23.89
C ASP A 467 -9.94 32.04 -22.44
N TYR A 468 -10.25 30.85 -21.93
CA TYR A 468 -10.49 30.60 -20.51
C TYR A 468 -9.28 29.88 -19.90
N PRO A 469 -8.74 30.36 -18.77
CA PRO A 469 -7.58 29.74 -18.16
C PRO A 469 -7.99 28.51 -17.33
N GLN A 470 -7.17 27.46 -17.43
CA GLN A 470 -7.00 26.33 -16.49
C GLN A 470 -7.99 25.15 -16.57
N HIS A 471 -7.76 24.23 -17.52
CA HIS A 471 -7.63 22.81 -17.18
C HIS A 471 -6.24 22.40 -17.68
N ARG A 472 -5.26 22.30 -16.77
CA ARG A 472 -3.90 21.89 -17.16
C ARG A 472 -3.99 20.47 -17.72
N ALA A 473 -3.64 20.31 -18.99
CA ALA A 473 -3.24 19.04 -19.57
C ALA A 473 -1.96 18.55 -18.88
N VAL A 474 -2.09 18.00 -17.66
CA VAL A 474 -0.95 17.43 -16.93
C VAL A 474 -0.84 15.97 -17.34
N ASP A 475 0.27 15.62 -17.98
CA ASP A 475 0.60 14.23 -18.26
C ASP A 475 0.88 13.52 -16.93
N ILE A 476 -0.06 12.67 -16.48
CA ILE A 476 0.06 11.93 -15.21
C ILE A 476 1.34 11.09 -15.23
N PRO A 477 2.25 11.19 -14.24
CA PRO A 477 3.43 10.34 -14.18
C PRO A 477 3.03 8.88 -13.94
N ILE A 478 3.48 7.98 -14.82
CA ILE A 478 3.29 6.53 -14.72
C ILE A 478 4.64 5.89 -14.44
N PHE A 479 4.78 5.25 -13.28
CA PHE A 479 5.95 4.45 -12.93
C PHE A 479 5.68 2.99 -13.25
N VAL A 480 6.42 2.43 -14.19
CA VAL A 480 6.42 1.00 -14.49
C VAL A 480 7.53 0.35 -13.69
N MET A 481 7.16 -0.46 -12.71
CA MET A 481 8.08 -1.14 -11.82
C MET A 481 8.57 -2.44 -12.42
N ARG A 482 9.86 -2.72 -12.28
CA ARG A 482 10.39 -4.07 -12.39
C ARG A 482 9.63 -4.99 -11.41
N PRO A 483 9.11 -6.15 -11.84
CA PRO A 483 8.57 -7.14 -10.92
C PRO A 483 9.62 -7.52 -9.88
N PHE A 484 9.21 -7.67 -8.62
CA PHE A 484 10.16 -7.66 -7.50
C PHE A 484 11.26 -8.73 -7.54
N ARG A 485 11.04 -9.84 -8.27
CA ARG A 485 12.04 -10.92 -8.43
C ARG A 485 12.63 -10.97 -9.85
N GLY A 486 12.44 -9.94 -10.67
CA GLY A 486 13.02 -9.81 -12.01
C GLY A 486 12.29 -10.53 -13.12
N GLN A 487 11.07 -10.99 -12.86
CA GLN A 487 10.24 -11.61 -13.89
C GLN A 487 9.98 -10.63 -15.03
N LEU A 488 10.10 -11.11 -16.28
CA LEU A 488 9.84 -10.32 -17.49
C LEU A 488 10.58 -8.97 -17.57
N GLU A 489 11.66 -8.78 -16.81
CA GLU A 489 12.37 -7.50 -16.68
C GLU A 489 12.67 -6.84 -18.02
N GLN A 490 13.24 -7.60 -18.96
CA GLN A 490 13.60 -7.07 -20.28
C GLN A 490 12.36 -6.60 -21.06
N ALA A 491 11.27 -7.37 -21.03
CA ALA A 491 10.03 -7.00 -21.69
C ALA A 491 9.43 -5.74 -21.03
N THR A 492 9.39 -5.69 -19.70
CA THR A 492 8.85 -4.55 -18.96
C THR A 492 9.67 -3.26 -19.17
N HIS A 493 11.00 -3.35 -19.23
CA HIS A 493 11.86 -2.21 -19.57
C HIS A 493 11.61 -1.73 -21.01
N SER A 494 11.52 -2.67 -21.95
CA SER A 494 11.24 -2.40 -23.38
C SER A 494 9.92 -1.64 -23.58
N VAL A 495 8.88 -1.94 -22.78
CA VAL A 495 7.60 -1.18 -22.77
C VAL A 495 7.84 0.31 -22.54
N VAL A 496 8.65 0.66 -21.53
CA VAL A 496 8.95 2.06 -21.18
C VAL A 496 9.76 2.72 -22.29
N ASP A 497 10.83 2.07 -22.75
CA ASP A 497 11.69 2.60 -23.83
C ASP A 497 10.89 2.90 -25.09
N ARG A 498 10.01 1.97 -25.49
CA ARG A 498 9.17 2.10 -26.67
C ARG A 498 8.18 3.26 -26.54
N LEU A 499 7.50 3.40 -25.39
CA LEU A 499 6.56 4.49 -25.16
C LEU A 499 7.27 5.86 -25.08
N GLN A 500 8.46 5.91 -24.48
CA GLN A 500 9.29 7.13 -24.44
C GLN A 500 9.81 7.52 -25.82
N PHE A 501 10.19 6.55 -26.65
CA PHE A 501 10.60 6.74 -28.03
C PHE A 501 9.44 7.29 -28.88
N GLU A 502 8.23 6.80 -28.64
CA GLU A 502 6.99 7.27 -29.27
C GLU A 502 6.52 8.64 -28.76
N GLY A 503 7.11 9.16 -27.68
CA GLY A 503 6.95 10.53 -27.21
C GLY A 503 6.27 10.71 -25.85
N ASP A 504 5.88 9.63 -25.16
CA ASP A 504 5.39 9.73 -23.78
C ASP A 504 6.56 10.05 -22.84
N LYS A 505 6.66 11.30 -22.38
CA LYS A 505 7.74 11.75 -21.48
C LYS A 505 7.39 11.62 -20.00
N SER A 506 6.18 11.19 -19.69
CA SER A 506 5.68 11.02 -18.32
C SER A 506 5.52 9.55 -17.94
N ILE A 507 6.23 8.65 -18.64
CA ILE A 507 6.40 7.26 -18.24
C ILE A 507 7.83 7.02 -17.79
N PHE A 508 7.99 6.34 -16.65
CA PHE A 508 9.28 6.13 -16.00
C PHE A 508 9.48 4.65 -15.69
N TRP A 509 10.69 4.16 -15.96
CA TRP A 509 11.12 2.84 -15.52
C TRP A 509 11.61 2.93 -14.07
N LEU A 510 11.09 2.05 -13.21
CA LEU A 510 11.54 1.93 -11.84
C LEU A 510 12.21 0.57 -11.62
N ASP A 511 13.55 0.59 -11.58
CA ASP A 511 14.32 -0.60 -11.26
C ASP A 511 14.24 -0.91 -9.76
N THR A 512 13.65 -2.06 -9.44
CA THR A 512 13.52 -2.57 -8.07
C THR A 512 14.62 -3.56 -7.70
N SER A 513 15.67 -3.69 -8.53
CA SER A 513 16.81 -4.56 -8.25
C SER A 513 17.48 -4.16 -6.93
N GLY A 514 17.77 -5.15 -6.09
CA GLY A 514 18.41 -4.93 -4.79
C GLY A 514 17.51 -4.33 -3.69
N TRP A 515 16.24 -4.03 -3.99
CA TRP A 515 15.29 -3.53 -2.98
C TRP A 515 14.99 -4.58 -1.90
N LEU A 516 14.89 -5.83 -2.35
CA LEU A 516 14.46 -6.97 -1.55
C LEU A 516 15.45 -8.12 -1.68
N ASN A 517 15.66 -8.83 -0.59
CA ASN A 517 16.43 -10.06 -0.58
C ASN A 517 15.59 -11.20 -1.18
N THR A 518 15.96 -11.61 -2.39
CA THR A 518 15.33 -12.73 -3.09
C THR A 518 15.90 -14.10 -2.69
N ASP A 519 17.01 -14.12 -1.96
CA ASP A 519 17.66 -15.35 -1.50
C ASP A 519 16.95 -15.93 -0.29
N ILE A 520 16.62 -17.22 -0.36
CA ILE A 520 15.92 -17.92 0.71
C ILE A 520 16.95 -18.47 1.68
N ASN A 521 17.00 -17.90 2.88
CA ASN A 521 17.77 -18.49 3.96
C ASN A 521 16.92 -19.56 4.69
N PHE A 522 17.04 -20.82 4.27
CA PHE A 522 16.32 -21.94 4.90
C PHE A 522 16.65 -22.15 6.39
N GLU A 523 17.78 -21.63 6.86
CA GLU A 523 18.23 -21.68 8.26
C GLU A 523 17.94 -20.38 9.04
N GLY A 524 17.55 -19.31 8.34
CA GLY A 524 17.26 -18.00 8.90
C GLY A 524 15.84 -17.89 9.48
N ARG A 525 15.60 -16.87 10.31
CA ARG A 525 14.25 -16.59 10.82
C ARG A 525 13.38 -16.10 9.66
N SER A 526 12.13 -16.56 9.59
CA SER A 526 11.17 -16.14 8.56
C SER A 526 10.92 -14.63 8.58
N GLU A 527 11.01 -14.00 9.76
CA GLU A 527 10.86 -12.55 9.97
C GLU A 527 11.97 -11.72 9.30
N ASP A 528 13.11 -12.34 9.01
CA ASP A 528 14.24 -11.64 8.39
C ASP A 528 14.18 -11.68 6.85
N GLN A 529 13.27 -12.47 6.28
CA GLN A 529 13.11 -12.64 4.83
C GLN A 529 12.09 -11.65 4.28
N ASP A 530 12.31 -11.20 3.04
CA ASP A 530 11.40 -10.28 2.35
C ASP A 530 10.30 -11.03 1.57
N PHE A 531 10.50 -12.33 1.31
CA PHE A 531 9.53 -13.20 0.65
C PHE A 531 9.27 -14.46 1.45
N PHE A 532 8.08 -15.01 1.28
CA PHE A 532 7.73 -16.36 1.71
C PHE A 532 7.01 -17.11 0.57
N LEU A 533 7.07 -18.44 0.62
CA LEU A 533 6.34 -19.31 -0.30
C LEU A 533 4.97 -19.61 0.31
N ASP A 534 3.88 -19.21 -0.35
CA ASP A 534 2.53 -19.62 0.05
C ASP A 534 2.26 -21.04 -0.44
N GLU A 535 2.62 -22.04 0.37
CA GLU A 535 2.45 -23.46 0.07
C GLU A 535 0.97 -23.87 -0.05
N GLU A 536 0.05 -23.08 0.48
CA GLU A 536 -1.39 -23.33 0.40
C GLU A 536 -2.03 -22.72 -0.85
N SER A 537 -1.34 -21.82 -1.56
CA SER A 537 -1.77 -21.39 -2.89
C SER A 537 -1.70 -22.59 -3.84
N PRO A 538 -2.72 -22.83 -4.69
CA PRO A 538 -2.70 -23.90 -5.69
C PRO A 538 -1.46 -23.86 -6.60
N ARG A 539 -0.89 -22.65 -6.77
CA ARG A 539 0.28 -22.40 -7.62
C ARG A 539 1.60 -22.32 -6.85
N LYS A 540 1.59 -22.40 -5.51
CA LYS A 540 2.78 -22.22 -4.65
C LYS A 540 3.53 -20.94 -5.00
N GLU A 541 2.84 -19.82 -4.85
CA GLU A 541 3.33 -18.50 -5.24
C GLU A 541 4.25 -17.89 -4.18
N TRP A 542 5.21 -17.09 -4.64
CA TRP A 542 6.05 -16.28 -3.78
C TRP A 542 5.34 -14.96 -3.45
N ARG A 543 5.26 -14.62 -2.16
CA ARG A 543 4.59 -13.43 -1.66
C ARG A 543 5.52 -12.63 -0.77
N LEU A 544 5.28 -11.33 -0.70
CA LEU A 544 6.04 -10.44 0.17
C LEU A 544 5.63 -10.66 1.64
N THR A 545 6.61 -10.73 2.53
CA THR A 545 6.38 -10.68 3.99
C THR A 545 5.95 -9.27 4.40
N GLU A 546 5.50 -9.09 5.65
CA GLU A 546 5.23 -7.75 6.20
C GLU A 546 6.46 -6.84 6.07
N LYS A 547 7.65 -7.36 6.40
CA LYS A 547 8.93 -6.67 6.21
C LYS A 547 9.16 -6.31 4.74
N GLY A 548 8.94 -7.25 3.82
CA GLY A 548 9.08 -6.99 2.38
C GLY A 548 8.16 -5.85 1.91
N ASN A 549 6.91 -5.81 2.36
CA ASN A 549 5.97 -4.74 2.02
C ASN A 549 6.40 -3.38 2.56
N GLN A 550 6.85 -3.34 3.82
CA GLN A 550 7.38 -2.11 4.43
C GLN A 550 8.60 -1.60 3.65
N ARG A 551 9.53 -2.48 3.28
CA ARG A 551 10.70 -2.11 2.46
C ARG A 551 10.30 -1.52 1.13
N VAL A 552 9.40 -2.19 0.39
CA VAL A 552 8.89 -1.67 -0.90
C VAL A 552 8.26 -0.30 -0.72
N ALA A 553 7.37 -0.14 0.27
CA ALA A 553 6.67 1.12 0.49
C ALA A 553 7.66 2.26 0.75
N ILE A 554 8.64 2.07 1.63
CA ILE A 554 9.60 3.12 1.99
C ILE A 554 10.53 3.46 0.82
N LEU A 555 10.97 2.46 0.05
CA LEU A 555 11.80 2.72 -1.12
C LEU A 555 11.00 3.46 -2.19
N LEU A 556 9.75 3.04 -2.42
CA LEU A 556 8.84 3.69 -3.34
C LEU A 556 8.52 5.13 -2.93
N HIS A 557 8.37 5.39 -1.63
CA HIS A 557 8.19 6.73 -1.08
C HIS A 557 9.27 7.70 -1.59
N MET A 558 10.54 7.30 -1.64
CA MET A 558 11.60 8.17 -2.17
C MET A 558 11.38 8.55 -3.65
N HIS A 559 10.84 7.64 -4.46
CA HIS A 559 10.64 7.85 -5.89
C HIS A 559 9.41 8.71 -6.22
N VAL A 560 8.35 8.61 -5.42
CA VAL A 560 7.09 9.34 -5.68
C VAL A 560 6.92 10.58 -4.81
N CYS A 561 7.86 10.85 -3.88
CA CYS A 561 7.79 11.97 -2.94
C CYS A 561 7.46 13.31 -3.61
N ARG A 562 8.13 13.63 -4.73
CA ARG A 562 7.90 14.90 -5.44
C ARG A 562 6.47 15.11 -5.96
N TYR A 563 5.71 14.02 -6.12
CA TYR A 563 4.35 14.06 -6.65
C TYR A 563 3.30 14.04 -5.53
N LEU A 564 3.60 13.34 -4.42
CA LEU A 564 2.65 13.09 -3.34
C LEU A 564 2.90 13.92 -2.07
N ALA A 565 4.12 14.39 -1.82
CA ALA A 565 4.41 15.18 -0.64
C ALA A 565 3.75 16.56 -0.73
N GLN A 566 3.20 17.01 0.40
CA GLN A 566 2.70 18.39 0.53
C GLN A 566 3.86 19.39 0.52
N GLU A 567 4.97 19.02 1.16
CA GLU A 567 6.20 19.81 1.23
C GLU A 567 7.27 19.22 0.32
N VAL A 568 7.13 19.47 -0.99
CA VAL A 568 8.03 18.92 -2.04
C VAL A 568 9.50 19.25 -1.77
N ASP A 569 9.79 20.39 -1.14
CA ASP A 569 11.15 20.84 -0.80
C ASP A 569 11.86 19.96 0.25
N LYS A 570 11.09 19.15 1.01
CA LYS A 570 11.63 18.19 1.99
C LYS A 570 11.96 16.83 1.38
N CYS A 571 11.62 16.59 0.12
CA CYS A 571 11.91 15.33 -0.54
C CYS A 571 13.41 15.21 -0.85
N ALA A 572 14.02 14.08 -0.48
CA ALA A 572 15.35 13.72 -0.97
C ALA A 572 15.28 13.60 -2.50
N PHE A 573 15.94 14.50 -3.21
CA PHE A 573 15.80 14.64 -4.65
C PHE A 573 16.33 13.42 -5.39
N LEU A 574 15.44 12.68 -6.07
CA LEU A 574 15.82 11.81 -7.19
C LEU A 574 15.42 12.52 -8.48
N ALA A 575 16.43 12.91 -9.25
CA ALA A 575 16.24 13.59 -10.53
C ALA A 575 15.50 12.65 -11.51
N PRO A 576 14.63 13.14 -12.43
CA PRO A 576 14.06 12.34 -13.53
C PRO A 576 15.11 11.52 -14.29
N GLU A 577 16.34 12.02 -14.36
CA GLU A 577 17.50 11.39 -14.99
C GLU A 577 17.94 10.11 -14.27
N ALA A 578 17.63 9.93 -12.98
CA ALA A 578 17.89 8.70 -12.24
C ALA A 578 17.10 7.50 -12.82
N TYR A 579 15.97 7.77 -13.47
CA TYR A 579 15.11 6.75 -14.09
C TYR A 579 15.56 6.37 -15.51
N GLN A 580 16.73 6.86 -15.97
CA GLN A 580 17.37 6.48 -17.23
C GLN A 580 18.26 5.23 -17.09
N GLY A 581 18.02 4.37 -16.08
CA GLY A 581 18.70 3.08 -15.92
C GLY A 581 19.98 3.10 -15.07
N GLY A 582 20.14 4.07 -14.16
CA GLY A 582 21.21 4.02 -13.16
C GLY A 582 20.82 3.14 -11.97
N ASN A 583 21.58 2.07 -11.70
CA ASN A 583 21.39 1.27 -10.48
C ASN A 583 21.55 2.15 -9.24
N LEU A 584 20.49 2.28 -8.44
CA LEU A 584 20.61 2.78 -7.06
C LEU A 584 21.31 1.71 -6.22
N ASP A 585 22.46 2.04 -5.63
CA ASP A 585 23.16 1.16 -4.71
C ASP A 585 22.37 1.05 -3.38
N PRO A 586 21.84 -0.14 -3.03
CA PRO A 586 21.14 -0.35 -1.78
C PRO A 586 22.03 -0.18 -0.54
N VAL A 587 23.35 -0.26 -0.69
CA VAL A 587 24.33 -0.03 0.40
C VAL A 587 24.52 1.48 0.64
N ALA A 588 24.35 2.31 -0.40
CA ALA A 588 24.41 3.77 -0.27
C ALA A 588 23.19 4.36 0.47
N ILE A 589 22.06 3.64 0.44
CA ILE A 589 20.88 3.95 1.23
C ILE A 589 20.97 3.10 2.49
N HIS A 590 21.52 3.65 3.59
CA HIS A 590 21.65 3.02 4.92
C HIS A 590 20.27 2.65 5.55
N PHE A 591 19.47 1.84 4.86
CA PHE A 591 18.07 1.60 5.14
C PHE A 591 17.87 0.78 6.42
N ASP A 592 18.69 -0.27 6.60
CA ASP A 592 18.64 -1.10 7.82
C ASP A 592 19.13 -0.33 9.05
N GLU A 593 19.87 0.75 8.85
CA GLU A 593 20.28 1.69 9.89
C GLU A 593 19.17 2.70 10.16
N TYR A 594 18.59 3.31 9.12
CA TYR A 594 17.43 4.20 9.23
C TYR A 594 16.22 3.54 9.92
N MET A 595 15.89 2.30 9.56
CA MET A 595 14.78 1.56 10.20
C MET A 595 15.08 1.23 11.67
N ARG A 596 16.34 0.97 11.99
CA ARG A 596 16.79 0.76 13.37
C ARG A 596 16.71 2.06 14.16
N ASP A 597 17.14 3.17 13.58
CA ASP A 597 17.12 4.50 14.17
C ASP A 597 15.69 5.01 14.39
N GLU A 598 14.78 4.80 13.45
CA GLU A 598 13.37 5.20 13.62
C GLU A 598 12.66 4.32 14.66
N LYS A 599 12.96 3.02 14.70
CA LYS A 599 12.49 2.13 15.77
C LYS A 599 13.03 2.58 17.13
N GLU A 600 14.30 2.95 17.19
CA GLU A 600 14.92 3.50 18.40
C GLU A 600 14.30 4.85 18.78
N ARG A 601 13.97 5.70 17.81
CA ARG A 601 13.30 7.00 18.04
C ARG A 601 11.88 6.82 18.58
N ARG A 602 11.11 5.87 18.04
CA ARG A 602 9.76 5.53 18.54
C ARG A 602 9.81 4.92 19.94
N LEU A 603 10.73 4.00 20.19
CA LEU A 603 10.99 3.48 21.52
C LEU A 603 11.40 4.62 22.47
N LYS A 604 12.23 5.55 22.00
CA LYS A 604 12.63 6.69 22.82
C LYS A 604 11.45 7.59 23.17
N LYS A 605 10.52 7.83 22.25
CA LYS A 605 9.27 8.56 22.55
C LYS A 605 8.32 7.83 23.51
N LEU A 606 8.30 6.50 23.47
CA LEU A 606 7.45 5.69 24.35
C LEU A 606 8.02 5.56 25.77
N PHE A 607 9.34 5.59 25.91
CA PHE A 607 10.02 5.31 27.19
C PHE A 607 10.70 6.54 27.82
N TRP A 608 10.93 7.61 27.07
CA TRP A 608 11.51 8.85 27.59
C TRP A 608 10.56 10.00 27.39
N VAL A 609 9.97 10.46 28.50
CA VAL A 609 9.39 11.80 28.59
C VAL A 609 10.48 12.80 28.16
N SER A 610 10.13 13.72 27.25
CA SER A 610 11.05 14.79 26.86
C SER A 610 11.49 15.54 28.12
N PRO A 611 12.79 15.80 28.33
CA PRO A 611 13.24 16.63 29.45
C PRO A 611 12.67 18.07 29.41
N GLU A 612 11.98 18.45 28.33
CA GLU A 612 11.23 19.71 28.24
C GLU A 612 9.91 19.70 29.02
N ASP A 613 9.34 18.53 29.35
CA ASP A 613 8.08 18.41 30.12
C ASP A 613 8.30 18.28 31.63
N GLU A 614 9.52 17.97 32.10
CA GLU A 614 9.86 18.03 33.53
C GLU A 614 10.00 19.49 34.04
N GLY A 615 10.19 20.45 33.13
CA GLY A 615 10.38 21.86 33.46
C GLY A 615 9.10 22.67 33.71
N LYS A 616 7.91 22.12 33.44
CA LYS A 616 6.62 22.86 33.57
C LYS A 616 5.69 22.38 34.69
N LEU A 617 6.11 21.39 35.48
CA LEU A 617 5.35 20.90 36.65
C LEU A 617 5.88 21.39 38.00
N GLN A 618 6.79 22.37 38.02
CA GLN A 618 7.04 23.18 39.21
C GLN A 618 6.73 24.64 38.88
N VAL A 619 5.75 25.21 39.61
CA VAL A 619 5.15 26.55 39.49
C VAL A 619 3.81 26.58 38.73
N LYS A 620 2.77 26.00 39.34
CA LYS A 620 1.66 26.78 39.92
C LYS A 620 0.88 25.97 40.94
#